data_AF-A0A6L7HY40-F1
#
_entry.id   AF-A0A6L7HY40-F1
#
_cell.length_a   1.000
_cell.length_b   1.000
_cell.length_c   1.000
_cell.angle_alpha   90.00
_cell.angle_beta   90.00
_cell.angle_gamma   90.00
#
_symmetry.space_group_name_H-M   'P 1'
#
loop_
_entity.id
_entity.type
_entity.pdbx_description
1 polymer ?
#
loop_
_entity_poly.entity_id
_entity_poly.type
_entity_poly.pdbx_seq_one_letter_code
_entity_poly.pdbx_strand_id
1 'polypeptide(L)'
;MNRPSPSILLLIAFYILIAILAGWRALDSQTLDLFTLGVLPVLIGLIARTSWASLVLKIYIGIQTLGFTALGATAVIAYQITPEDVKVVVRGQELPIWAIALVVIVLLSFQWYMAFSKGLKQYLPQAAQASDKNKA
;
A
#
# COMPACT_ATOMS: atom_id res chain seq x y z
N MET A 1 9.38 1.74 26.49
CA MET A 1 9.41 1.51 25.02
C MET A 1 8.49 0.34 24.68
N ASN A 2 7.31 0.58 24.11
CA ASN A 2 6.48 -0.51 23.59
C ASN A 2 7.15 -1.08 22.33
N ARG A 3 7.47 -2.37 22.36
CA ARG A 3 8.00 -3.10 21.20
C ARG A 3 6.90 -3.14 20.12
N PRO A 4 7.23 -2.99 18.83
CA PRO A 4 6.25 -3.14 17.76
C PRO A 4 5.65 -4.55 17.83
N SER A 5 4.34 -4.65 17.68
CA SER A 5 3.70 -5.96 17.58
C SER A 5 4.14 -6.66 16.28
N PRO A 6 4.12 -8.00 16.23
CA PRO A 6 4.50 -8.75 15.02
C PRO A 6 3.74 -8.31 13.77
N SER A 7 2.45 -7.94 13.90
CA SER A 7 1.64 -7.45 12.78
C SER A 7 2.14 -6.10 12.23
N ILE A 8 2.70 -5.23 13.08
CA ILE A 8 3.28 -3.95 12.65
C ILE A 8 4.63 -4.19 11.98
N LEU A 9 5.44 -5.11 12.50
CA LEU A 9 6.68 -5.52 11.84
C LEU A 9 6.39 -6.11 10.46
N LEU A 10 5.36 -6.94 10.34
CA LEU A 10 4.91 -7.49 9.06
C LEU A 10 4.45 -6.39 8.10
N LEU A 11 3.67 -5.40 8.59
CA LEU A 11 3.28 -4.24 7.79
C LEU A 11 4.50 -3.47 7.27
N ILE A 12 5.48 -3.19 8.14
CA ILE A 12 6.72 -2.51 7.75
C ILE A 12 7.49 -3.34 6.72
N ALA A 13 7.62 -4.66 6.92
CA ALA A 13 8.28 -5.55 5.98
C ALA A 13 7.60 -5.54 4.60
N PHE A 14 6.27 -5.54 4.55
CA PHE A 14 5.54 -5.37 3.29
C PHE A 14 5.80 -4.02 2.64
N TYR A 15 5.80 -2.93 3.40
CA TYR A 15 6.09 -1.61 2.85
C TYR A 15 7.54 -1.47 2.35
N ILE A 16 8.50 -2.16 2.97
CA ILE A 16 9.87 -2.27 2.45
C ILE A 16 9.87 -3.01 1.10
N LEU A 17 9.21 -4.16 1.03
CA LEU A 17 9.13 -4.94 -0.21
C LEU A 17 8.45 -4.15 -1.33
N ILE A 18 7.34 -3.47 -1.03
CA ILE A 18 6.63 -2.63 -2.00
C ILE A 18 7.53 -1.46 -2.42
N ALA A 19 8.28 -0.84 -1.52
CA ALA A 19 9.23 0.22 -1.87
C ALA A 19 10.34 -0.25 -2.82
N ILE A 20 10.87 -1.45 -2.60
CA ILE A 20 11.87 -2.05 -3.49
C ILE A 20 11.26 -2.30 -4.88
N LEU A 21 10.08 -2.93 -4.93
CA LEU A 21 9.38 -3.24 -6.19
C LEU A 21 8.98 -1.96 -6.95
N ALA A 22 8.51 -0.95 -6.23
CA ALA A 22 8.15 0.34 -6.79
C ALA A 22 9.38 1.07 -7.34
N GLY A 23 10.49 1.07 -6.59
CA GLY A 23 11.76 1.64 -7.05
C GLY A 23 12.28 0.93 -8.31
N TRP A 24 12.22 -0.41 -8.33
CA TRP A 24 12.57 -1.20 -9.51
C TRP A 24 11.72 -0.82 -10.72
N ARG A 25 10.39 -0.81 -10.56
CA ARG A 25 9.44 -0.42 -11.61
C ARG A 25 9.72 0.99 -12.13
N ALA A 26 9.95 1.95 -11.23
CA ALA A 26 10.19 3.34 -11.60
C ALA A 26 11.46 3.52 -12.43
N LEU A 27 12.52 2.76 -12.11
CA LEU A 27 13.75 2.74 -12.91
C LEU A 27 13.50 2.16 -14.30
N ASP A 28 12.74 1.07 -14.38
CA ASP A 28 12.44 0.37 -15.64
C ASP A 28 11.51 1.19 -16.56
N SER A 29 10.43 1.75 -16.01
CA SER A 29 9.44 2.52 -16.77
C SER A 29 9.75 4.01 -16.89
N GLN A 30 10.86 4.49 -16.32
CA GLN A 30 11.24 5.91 -16.22
C GLN A 30 10.10 6.84 -15.78
N THR A 31 9.17 6.32 -14.99
CA THR A 31 7.92 7.01 -14.62
C THR A 31 7.76 6.95 -13.12
N LEU A 32 7.58 8.12 -12.51
CA LEU A 32 7.23 8.24 -11.10
C LEU A 32 5.72 8.49 -10.98
N ASP A 33 4.99 7.45 -10.60
CA ASP A 33 3.56 7.52 -10.31
C ASP A 33 3.29 7.65 -8.80
N LEU A 34 2.03 7.93 -8.48
CA LEU A 34 1.58 8.11 -7.10
C LEU A 34 1.65 6.82 -6.28
N PHE A 35 1.56 5.65 -6.92
CA PHE A 35 1.75 4.35 -6.27
C PHE A 35 3.19 4.19 -5.79
N THR A 36 4.14 4.63 -6.60
CA THR A 36 5.58 4.59 -6.30
C THR A 36 5.95 5.61 -5.24
N LEU A 37 5.57 6.87 -5.43
CA LEU A 37 5.95 7.95 -4.53
C LEU A 37 5.27 7.86 -3.17
N GLY A 38 4.02 7.39 -3.12
CA GLY A 38 3.24 7.33 -1.89
C GLY A 38 3.74 6.30 -0.87
N VAL A 39 4.50 5.29 -1.29
CA VAL A 39 4.99 4.25 -0.37
C VAL A 39 6.08 4.76 0.57
N LEU A 40 6.91 5.70 0.09
CA LEU A 40 8.04 6.25 0.84
C LEU A 40 7.62 7.04 2.09
N PRO A 41 6.71 8.04 2.01
CA PRO A 41 6.29 8.76 3.20
C PRO A 41 5.58 7.82 4.20
N VAL A 42 4.83 6.82 3.73
CA VAL A 42 4.24 5.81 4.63
C VAL A 42 5.34 5.04 5.37
N LEU A 43 6.31 4.51 4.63
CA LEU A 43 7.41 3.72 5.22
C LEU A 43 8.23 4.56 6.21
N ILE A 44 8.59 5.78 5.84
CA ILE A 44 9.31 6.73 6.70
C ILE A 44 8.50 7.00 7.97
N GLY A 45 7.20 7.29 7.84
CA GLY A 45 6.34 7.55 8.99
C GLY A 45 6.21 6.35 9.94
N LEU A 46 6.12 5.13 9.40
CA LEU A 46 6.05 3.90 10.20
C LEU A 46 7.35 3.58 10.94
N ILE A 47 8.50 3.78 10.29
CA ILE A 47 9.83 3.54 10.90
C ILE A 47 10.14 4.60 11.95
N ALA A 48 9.96 5.88 11.59
CA ALA A 48 10.23 7.01 12.49
C ALA A 48 9.14 7.21 13.56
N ARG A 49 8.06 6.39 13.52
CA ARG A 49 6.92 6.46 14.44
C ARG A 49 6.36 7.87 14.52
N THR A 50 6.06 8.47 13.38
CA THR A 50 5.53 9.83 13.35
C THR A 50 4.02 9.84 13.60
N SER A 51 3.52 10.94 14.16
CA SER A 51 2.10 11.09 14.44
C SER A 51 1.23 11.20 13.17
N TRP A 52 1.82 11.66 12.06
CA TRP A 52 1.16 11.76 10.76
C TRP A 52 1.12 10.43 9.99
N ALA A 53 1.90 9.42 10.38
CA ALA A 53 2.02 8.16 9.66
C ALA A 53 0.67 7.44 9.49
N SER A 54 -0.23 7.52 10.49
CA SER A 54 -1.56 6.92 10.41
C SER A 54 -2.43 7.56 9.32
N LEU A 55 -2.36 8.88 9.18
CA LEU A 55 -3.12 9.61 8.18
C LEU A 55 -2.59 9.30 6.77
N VAL A 56 -1.27 9.39 6.59
CA VAL A 56 -0.63 9.13 5.29
C VAL A 56 -0.84 7.69 4.84
N LEU A 57 -0.76 6.71 5.76
CA LEU A 57 -1.10 5.31 5.47
C LEU A 57 -2.52 5.17 4.91
N LYS A 58 -3.52 5.79 5.54
CA LYS A 58 -4.92 5.70 5.09
C LYS A 58 -5.14 6.36 3.73
N ILE A 59 -4.54 7.53 3.52
CA ILE A 59 -4.60 8.24 2.23
C ILE A 59 -4.01 7.36 1.14
N TYR A 60 -2.82 6.79 1.39
CA TYR A 60 -2.14 5.94 0.43
C TYR A 60 -2.92 4.66 0.11
N ILE A 61 -3.46 3.97 1.12
CA ILE A 61 -4.33 2.79 0.89
C ILE A 61 -5.60 3.19 0.13
N GLY A 62 -6.18 4.36 0.41
CA GLY A 62 -7.32 4.90 -0.33
C GLY A 62 -7.01 5.10 -1.81
N ILE A 63 -5.88 5.74 -2.13
CA ILE A 63 -5.39 5.91 -3.50
C ILE A 63 -5.15 4.54 -4.16
N GLN A 64 -4.49 3.60 -3.46
CA GLN A 64 -4.27 2.25 -3.99
C GLN A 64 -5.59 1.55 -4.31
N THR A 65 -6.56 1.62 -3.40
CA THR A 65 -7.88 1.00 -3.57
C THR A 65 -8.59 1.57 -4.80
N LEU A 66 -8.59 2.90 -4.96
CA LEU A 66 -9.15 3.55 -6.15
C LEU A 66 -8.42 3.13 -7.43
N GLY A 67 -7.10 3.10 -7.38
CA GLY A 67 -6.23 2.68 -8.46
C GLY A 67 -6.52 1.26 -8.96
N PHE A 68 -6.50 0.29 -8.05
CA PHE A 68 -6.80 -1.10 -8.39
C PHE A 68 -8.25 -1.31 -8.81
N THR A 69 -9.20 -0.52 -8.27
CA THR A 69 -10.59 -0.56 -8.72
C THR A 69 -10.70 -0.06 -10.17
N ALA A 70 -10.04 1.04 -10.51
CA ALA A 70 -10.01 1.57 -11.87
C ALA A 70 -9.36 0.57 -12.84
N LEU A 71 -8.20 0.01 -12.49
CA LEU A 71 -7.52 -1.01 -13.29
C LEU A 71 -8.39 -2.27 -13.45
N GLY A 72 -9.06 -2.71 -12.38
CA GLY A 72 -9.96 -3.85 -12.39
C GLY A 72 -11.17 -3.63 -13.28
N ALA A 73 -11.82 -2.46 -13.20
CA ALA A 73 -12.94 -2.11 -14.07
C ALA A 73 -12.51 -2.09 -15.54
N THR A 74 -11.37 -1.47 -15.84
CA THR A 74 -10.80 -1.48 -17.19
C THR A 74 -10.49 -2.89 -17.68
N ALA A 75 -9.94 -3.76 -16.83
CA ALA A 75 -9.66 -5.15 -17.19
C ALA A 75 -10.94 -5.95 -17.48
N VAL A 76 -12.00 -5.74 -16.69
CA VAL A 76 -13.31 -6.39 -16.91
C VAL A 76 -13.93 -5.94 -18.23
N ILE A 77 -13.90 -4.64 -18.53
CA ILE A 77 -14.42 -4.11 -19.80
C ILE A 77 -13.60 -4.63 -20.97
N ALA A 78 -12.27 -4.59 -20.87
CA ALA A 78 -11.38 -5.07 -21.93
C ALA A 78 -11.57 -6.57 -22.20
N TYR A 79 -11.79 -7.38 -21.16
CA TYR A 79 -12.11 -8.81 -21.32
C TYR A 79 -13.42 -9.05 -22.08
N GLN A 80 -14.39 -8.14 -22.00
CA GLN A 80 -15.65 -8.25 -22.75
C GLN A 80 -15.51 -7.83 -24.22
N ILE A 81 -14.56 -6.95 -24.55
CA ILE A 81 -14.36 -6.45 -25.92
C ILE A 81 -13.39 -7.35 -26.69
N THR A 82 -12.23 -7.64 -26.09
CA THR A 82 -11.13 -8.38 -26.74
C THR A 82 -10.44 -9.30 -25.72
N PRO A 83 -10.99 -10.49 -25.44
CA PRO A 83 -10.50 -11.38 -24.36
C PRO A 83 -9.08 -11.92 -24.60
N GLU A 84 -8.61 -12.00 -25.83
CA GLU A 84 -7.26 -12.42 -26.20
C GLU A 84 -6.18 -11.41 -25.80
N ASP A 85 -6.49 -10.11 -25.75
CA ASP A 85 -5.52 -9.04 -25.51
C ASP A 85 -5.29 -8.74 -24.02
N VAL A 86 -6.09 -9.32 -23.12
CA VAL A 86 -6.02 -9.10 -21.67
C VAL A 86 -5.26 -10.19 -20.91
N LYS A 87 -4.63 -11.12 -21.63
CA LYS A 87 -3.85 -12.19 -21.04
C LYS A 87 -2.53 -11.66 -20.48
N VAL A 88 -2.26 -11.95 -19.21
CA VAL A 88 -0.97 -11.66 -18.59
C VAL A 88 -0.05 -12.85 -18.86
N VAL A 89 0.93 -12.68 -19.75
CA VAL A 89 1.90 -13.74 -20.09
C VAL A 89 3.27 -13.38 -19.53
N VAL A 90 3.82 -14.25 -18.68
CA VAL A 90 5.18 -14.09 -18.14
C VAL A 90 5.98 -15.32 -18.51
N ARG A 91 7.10 -15.12 -19.24
CA ARG A 91 7.98 -16.21 -19.72
C ARG A 91 7.22 -17.31 -20.49
N GLY A 92 6.20 -16.93 -21.27
CA GLY A 92 5.38 -17.85 -22.06
C GLY A 92 4.30 -18.60 -21.28
N GLN A 93 4.13 -18.34 -19.98
CA GLN A 93 3.05 -18.91 -19.17
C GLN A 93 1.96 -17.86 -18.92
N GLU A 94 0.70 -18.24 -19.13
CA GLU A 94 -0.47 -17.40 -18.84
C GLU A 94 -0.72 -17.38 -17.32
N LEU A 95 -0.65 -16.18 -16.72
CA LEU A 95 -1.01 -15.94 -15.34
C LEU A 95 -2.50 -15.64 -15.23
N PRO A 96 -3.24 -16.39 -14.39
CA PRO A 96 -4.66 -16.13 -14.20
C PRO A 96 -4.90 -14.77 -13.53
N ILE A 97 -5.67 -13.90 -14.20
CA ILE A 97 -6.00 -12.56 -13.71
C ILE A 97 -6.68 -12.61 -12.33
N TRP A 98 -7.54 -13.61 -12.11
CA TRP A 98 -8.22 -13.79 -10.82
C TRP A 98 -7.24 -14.05 -9.67
N ALA A 99 -6.11 -14.70 -9.93
CA ALA A 99 -5.09 -14.93 -8.90
C ALA A 99 -4.38 -13.62 -8.54
N ILE A 100 -4.07 -12.79 -9.54
CA ILE A 100 -3.51 -11.45 -9.31
C ILE A 100 -4.49 -10.61 -8.50
N ALA A 101 -5.77 -10.60 -8.88
CA ALA A 101 -6.82 -9.89 -8.16
C ALA A 101 -6.94 -10.36 -6.69
N LEU A 102 -6.88 -11.67 -6.46
CA LEU A 102 -6.92 -12.25 -5.12
C LEU A 102 -5.75 -11.74 -4.25
N VAL A 103 -4.53 -11.73 -4.80
CA VAL A 103 -3.35 -11.22 -4.07
C VAL A 103 -3.53 -9.75 -3.71
N VAL A 104 -3.98 -8.92 -4.66
CA VAL A 104 -4.23 -7.49 -4.42
C VAL A 104 -5.28 -7.30 -3.33
N ILE A 105 -6.40 -8.04 -3.38
CA ILE A 105 -7.48 -7.97 -2.39
C ILE A 105 -6.98 -8.35 -1.00
N VAL A 106 -6.23 -9.44 -0.88
CA VAL A 106 -5.66 -9.90 0.40
C VAL A 106 -4.71 -8.85 0.98
N LEU A 107 -3.80 -8.33 0.16
CA LEU A 107 -2.84 -7.31 0.60
C LEU A 107 -3.54 -6.01 1.02
N LEU A 108 -4.51 -5.52 0.24
CA LEU A 108 -5.26 -4.30 0.58
C LEU A 108 -6.11 -4.50 1.84
N SER A 109 -6.75 -5.65 1.99
CA SER A 109 -7.57 -5.97 3.17
C SER A 109 -6.72 -5.98 4.44
N PHE A 110 -5.54 -6.60 4.38
CA PHE A 110 -4.58 -6.57 5.51
C PHE A 110 -4.15 -5.15 5.85
N GLN A 111 -3.84 -4.33 4.84
CA GLN A 111 -3.45 -2.94 5.05
C GLN A 111 -4.57 -2.09 5.67
N TRP A 112 -5.80 -2.22 5.17
CA TRP A 112 -6.97 -1.55 5.74
C TRP A 112 -7.22 -1.97 7.19
N TYR A 113 -7.13 -3.28 7.47
CA TYR A 113 -7.22 -3.79 8.84
C TYR A 113 -6.18 -3.15 9.76
N MET A 114 -4.91 -3.10 9.31
CA MET A 114 -3.83 -2.49 10.08
C MET A 114 -4.03 -0.98 10.28
N ALA A 115 -4.49 -0.26 9.26
CA ALA A 115 -4.69 1.20 9.30
C ALA A 115 -5.72 1.65 10.34
N PHE A 116 -6.68 0.78 10.68
CA PHE A 116 -7.67 1.03 11.73
C PHE A 116 -7.45 0.25 13.03
N SER A 117 -6.44 -0.62 13.08
CA SER A 117 -6.12 -1.42 14.25
C SER A 117 -5.77 -0.55 15.48
N LYS A 118 -6.19 -1.01 16.67
CA LYS A 118 -5.78 -0.38 17.93
C LYS A 118 -4.26 -0.46 18.13
N GLY A 119 -3.64 -1.54 17.65
CA GLY A 119 -2.18 -1.74 17.75
C GLY A 119 -1.38 -0.66 17.03
N LEU A 120 -1.78 -0.28 15.82
CA LEU A 120 -1.11 0.80 15.10
C LEU A 120 -1.26 2.15 15.81
N LYS A 121 -2.44 2.43 16.38
CA LYS A 121 -2.69 3.65 17.17
C LYS A 121 -1.86 3.73 18.46
N GLN A 122 -1.55 2.59 19.08
CA GLN A 122 -0.69 2.53 20.27
C GLN A 122 0.80 2.61 19.93
N TYR A 123 1.17 2.15 18.74
CA TYR A 123 2.55 2.18 18.25
C TYR A 123 2.98 3.58 17.78
N LEU A 124 2.08 4.30 17.12
CA LEU A 124 2.32 5.67 16.67
C LEU A 124 1.98 6.66 17.80
N PRO A 125 2.79 7.71 18.01
CA PRO A 125 2.48 8.75 18.97
C PRO A 125 1.21 9.49 18.56
N GLN A 126 0.36 9.79 19.52
CA GLN A 126 -0.86 10.55 19.27
C GLN A 126 -0.49 11.97 18.84
N ALA A 127 -0.91 12.36 17.62
CA ALA A 127 -0.74 13.73 17.11
C ALA A 127 -1.27 14.80 18.07
N ALA A 128 -2.31 14.45 18.84
CA ALA A 128 -2.96 15.34 19.80
C ALA A 128 -2.05 15.80 20.95
N GLN A 129 -1.03 15.03 21.35
CA GLN A 129 -0.17 15.42 22.48
C GLN A 129 0.96 16.39 22.09
N ALA A 130 1.28 16.52 20.79
CA ALA A 130 2.32 17.44 20.33
C ALA A 130 1.81 18.89 20.22
N SER A 131 0.50 19.09 20.03
CA SER A 131 -0.08 20.43 19.89
C SER A 131 -0.39 21.11 21.24
N ASP A 132 -0.51 20.35 22.32
CA ASP A 132 -0.87 20.87 23.65
C ASP A 132 0.36 21.26 24.49
N LYS A 133 1.52 20.62 24.22
CA LYS A 133 2.80 20.98 24.87
C LYS A 133 3.42 22.29 24.38
N ASN A 134 2.98 22.83 23.24
CA ASN A 134 3.43 24.13 22.72
C ASN A 134 2.50 25.30 23.15
N LYS A 135 1.54 25.04 24.05
CA LYS A 135 0.62 26.05 24.59
C LYS A 135 0.75 26.26 26.10
N ALA A 136 1.73 25.64 26.75
CA ALA A 136 2.02 25.78 28.18
C ALA A 136 3.35 26.49 28.42
#